data_AF-A0A139H6Z6-F1
#
_entry.id   AF-A0A139H6Z6-F1
#
_cell.length_a   1.000
_cell.length_b   1.000
_cell.length_c   1.000
_cell.angle_alpha   90.00
_cell.angle_beta   90.00
_cell.angle_gamma   90.00
#
_symmetry.space_group_name_H-M   'P 1'
#
loop_
_entity.id
_entity.type
_entity.pdbx_description
1 polymer ?
#
loop_
_entity_poly.entity_id
_entity_poly.type
_entity_poly.pdbx_seq_one_letter_code
_entity_poly.pdbx_strand_id
1 'polypeptide(L)'
;MGADGCHGEGIFLQFSRINHSCIPNVQNSYNATIRKETVHAVRNIKAGEELSSCYVPPLRSRQQRQEALEQWSFECHCDACDGEAAILHERRRRALFQLDQALAIYESGSILRAATLQFQVPMNHRQALAAAEEMVMLLKEEGLFGIDLAHAYRECSKYSVKEGQMAKAMAYAKKELEIEVACVGEDAEHLGELGARFWINSLETMSEAEKLKARMNEKRNAKEQRKSDRKAAKKAGKGRR
;
A
#
# COMPACT_ATOMS: atom_id res chain seq x y z
N MET A 1 -9.48 -1.36 -16.07
CA MET A 1 -8.78 -1.52 -17.37
C MET A 1 -9.47 -2.64 -18.12
N GLY A 2 -9.70 -2.47 -19.42
CA GLY A 2 -10.11 -3.58 -20.27
C GLY A 2 -8.98 -4.60 -20.42
N ALA A 3 -9.28 -5.79 -20.94
CA ALA A 3 -8.30 -6.84 -21.23
C ALA A 3 -7.22 -6.39 -22.26
N ASP A 4 -7.45 -5.28 -22.95
CA ASP A 4 -6.53 -4.64 -23.89
C ASP A 4 -5.60 -3.59 -23.25
N GLY A 5 -5.68 -3.40 -21.94
CA GLY A 5 -4.93 -2.34 -21.24
C GLY A 5 -5.45 -0.92 -21.52
N CYS A 6 -6.57 -0.79 -22.25
CA CYS A 6 -7.19 0.50 -22.50
C CYS A 6 -8.00 0.95 -21.28
N HIS A 7 -7.96 2.25 -21.02
CA HIS A 7 -8.88 2.91 -20.12
C HIS A 7 -10.19 3.12 -20.87
N GLY A 8 -11.29 2.66 -20.29
CA GLY A 8 -12.63 2.83 -20.82
C GLY A 8 -13.55 3.38 -19.73
N GLU A 9 -14.57 4.13 -20.15
CA GLU A 9 -15.60 4.65 -19.26
C GLU A 9 -16.87 3.78 -19.39
N GLY A 10 -17.58 3.60 -18.28
CA GLY A 10 -18.79 2.79 -18.23
C GLY A 10 -19.78 3.34 -17.22
N ILE A 11 -21.07 3.12 -17.49
CA ILE A 11 -22.17 3.50 -16.59
C ILE A 11 -22.72 2.23 -15.93
N PHE A 12 -22.59 2.14 -14.61
CA PHE A 12 -22.99 0.96 -13.84
C PHE A 12 -24.08 1.33 -12.83
N LEU A 13 -25.34 1.29 -13.27
CA LEU A 13 -26.49 1.79 -12.50
C LEU A 13 -26.65 1.19 -11.09
N GLN A 14 -26.23 -0.06 -10.88
CA GLN A 14 -26.28 -0.69 -9.56
C GLN A 14 -25.16 -0.17 -8.65
N PHE A 15 -23.94 -0.04 -9.19
CA PHE A 15 -22.81 0.51 -8.45
C PHE A 15 -23.03 1.99 -8.09
N SER A 16 -23.65 2.78 -8.98
CA SER A 16 -23.96 4.20 -8.75
C SER A 16 -24.89 4.47 -7.55
N ARG A 17 -25.42 3.44 -6.89
CA ARG A 17 -26.22 3.55 -5.65
C ARG A 17 -25.38 3.47 -4.38
N ILE A 18 -24.14 3.00 -4.46
CA ILE A 18 -23.23 2.87 -3.32
C ILE A 18 -22.69 4.27 -3.04
N ASN A 19 -22.76 4.74 -1.79
CA ASN A 19 -22.31 6.08 -1.42
C ASN A 19 -20.81 6.14 -1.14
N HIS A 20 -20.29 7.36 -1.02
CA HIS A 20 -18.91 7.60 -0.65
C HIS A 20 -18.65 7.43 0.85
N SER A 21 -17.49 6.85 1.19
CA SER A 21 -16.85 7.02 2.50
C SER A 21 -15.34 7.09 2.34
N CYS A 22 -14.67 7.92 3.14
CA CYS A 22 -13.20 7.95 3.17
C CYS A 22 -12.61 6.72 3.88
N ILE A 23 -13.44 5.94 4.58
CA ILE A 23 -13.13 4.65 5.20
C ILE A 23 -14.13 3.60 4.69
N PRO A 24 -14.05 3.23 3.40
CA PRO A 24 -15.04 2.40 2.74
C PRO A 24 -15.08 0.98 3.32
N ASN A 25 -16.19 0.28 3.08
CA ASN A 25 -16.32 -1.14 3.44
C ASN A 25 -16.42 -2.08 2.24
N VAL A 26 -16.52 -1.51 1.04
CA VAL A 26 -16.42 -2.25 -0.22
C VAL A 26 -15.36 -1.64 -1.13
N GLN A 27 -14.81 -2.48 -2.01
CA GLN A 27 -13.98 -2.09 -3.14
C GLN A 27 -14.73 -2.46 -4.41
N ASN A 28 -14.72 -1.55 -5.38
CA ASN A 28 -15.23 -1.84 -6.72
C ASN A 28 -14.07 -2.05 -7.71
N SER A 29 -14.30 -2.90 -8.69
CA SER A 29 -13.36 -3.21 -9.77
C SER A 29 -14.11 -3.68 -11.00
N TYR A 30 -13.62 -3.34 -12.19
CA TYR A 30 -14.15 -3.89 -13.41
C TYR A 30 -13.51 -5.26 -13.68
N ASN A 31 -14.31 -6.32 -13.61
CA ASN A 31 -13.89 -7.67 -13.98
C ASN A 31 -14.10 -7.87 -15.49
N ALA A 32 -13.00 -7.91 -16.24
CA ALA A 32 -12.98 -8.09 -17.68
C ALA A 32 -13.45 -9.48 -18.12
N THR A 33 -13.21 -10.52 -17.33
CA THR A 33 -13.58 -11.92 -17.61
C THR A 33 -15.08 -12.09 -17.70
N ILE A 34 -15.83 -11.55 -16.73
CA ILE A 34 -17.29 -11.60 -16.72
C ILE A 34 -17.95 -10.33 -17.29
N ARG A 35 -17.14 -9.33 -17.68
CA ARG A 35 -17.54 -8.03 -18.23
C ARG A 35 -18.52 -7.27 -17.34
N LYS A 36 -18.22 -7.18 -16.04
CA LYS A 36 -19.08 -6.50 -15.04
C LYS A 36 -18.25 -5.68 -14.08
N GLU A 37 -18.85 -4.59 -13.59
CA GLU A 37 -18.40 -3.96 -12.35
C GLU A 37 -18.74 -4.90 -11.19
N THR A 38 -17.73 -5.32 -10.45
CA THR A 38 -17.88 -6.12 -9.24
C THR A 38 -17.64 -5.24 -8.03
N VAL A 39 -18.30 -5.62 -6.93
CA VAL A 39 -18.19 -4.94 -5.64
C VAL A 39 -17.96 -6.01 -4.59
N HIS A 40 -16.85 -5.93 -3.88
CA HIS A 40 -16.45 -6.89 -2.88
C HIS A 40 -16.29 -6.21 -1.52
N ALA A 41 -16.75 -6.88 -0.46
CA ALA A 41 -16.52 -6.41 0.90
C ALA A 41 -15.04 -6.58 1.27
N VAL A 42 -14.40 -5.51 1.75
CA VAL A 42 -12.98 -5.52 2.16
C VAL A 42 -12.81 -5.65 3.68
N ARG A 43 -13.93 -5.68 4.41
CA ARG A 43 -14.00 -5.94 5.85
C ARG A 43 -15.36 -6.53 6.21
N ASN A 44 -15.49 -7.02 7.43
CA ASN A 44 -16.80 -7.43 7.95
C ASN A 44 -17.77 -6.24 7.96
N ILE A 45 -19.01 -6.50 7.52
CA ILE A 45 -20.10 -5.53 7.41
C ILE A 45 -21.25 -6.03 8.29
N LYS A 46 -21.74 -5.18 9.20
CA LYS A 46 -22.85 -5.55 10.08
C LYS A 46 -24.18 -5.48 9.33
N ALA A 47 -25.18 -6.24 9.78
CA ALA A 47 -26.53 -6.11 9.24
C ALA A 47 -27.05 -4.67 9.46
N GLY A 48 -27.55 -4.06 8.38
CA GLY A 48 -28.00 -2.67 8.38
C GLY A 48 -26.90 -1.62 8.23
N GLU A 49 -25.62 -2.01 8.18
CA GLU A 49 -24.54 -1.09 7.81
C GLU A 49 -24.60 -0.77 6.31
N GLU A 50 -24.49 0.51 5.97
CA GLU A 50 -24.49 0.99 4.59
C GLU A 50 -23.23 0.54 3.84
N LEU A 51 -23.38 0.11 2.59
CA LEU A 51 -22.24 -0.15 1.70
C LEU A 51 -21.68 1.17 1.19
N SER A 52 -20.36 1.35 1.30
CA SER A 52 -19.68 2.56 0.83
C SER A 52 -18.34 2.28 0.16
N SER A 53 -18.05 3.03 -0.91
CA SER A 53 -16.79 3.00 -1.66
C SER A 53 -16.04 4.34 -1.54
N CYS A 54 -14.74 4.35 -1.86
CA CYS A 54 -13.94 5.58 -1.88
C CYS A 54 -13.80 6.08 -3.33
N TYR A 55 -14.34 7.27 -3.63
CA TYR A 55 -14.37 7.83 -4.99
C TYR A 55 -13.10 8.58 -5.36
N VAL A 56 -12.28 8.89 -4.36
CA VAL A 56 -11.09 9.73 -4.47
C VAL A 56 -9.90 8.98 -3.89
N PRO A 57 -8.65 9.35 -4.25
CA PRO A 57 -7.47 8.72 -3.67
C PRO A 57 -7.48 8.83 -2.14
N PRO A 58 -7.41 7.70 -1.40
CA PRO A 58 -7.68 7.71 0.04
C PRO A 58 -6.56 8.39 0.84
N LEU A 59 -5.32 8.40 0.37
CA LEU A 59 -4.19 8.94 1.15
C LEU A 59 -4.14 10.49 1.20
N ARG A 60 -5.02 11.18 0.47
CA ARG A 60 -5.10 12.65 0.45
C ARG A 60 -5.59 13.22 1.78
N SER A 61 -5.26 14.48 2.08
CA SER A 61 -5.78 15.20 3.26
C SER A 61 -7.30 15.37 3.20
N ARG A 62 -7.97 15.63 4.34
CA ARG A 62 -9.41 15.92 4.38
C ARG A 62 -9.77 17.01 3.37
N GLN A 63 -9.03 18.13 3.38
CA GLN A 63 -9.25 19.23 2.46
C GLN A 63 -9.20 18.77 0.99
N GLN A 64 -8.14 18.07 0.59
CA GLN A 64 -7.97 17.59 -0.79
C GLN A 64 -9.03 16.55 -1.20
N ARG A 65 -9.53 15.75 -0.24
CA ARG A 65 -10.63 14.82 -0.48
C ARG A 65 -11.94 15.58 -0.69
N GLN A 66 -12.25 16.59 0.12
CA GLN A 66 -13.44 17.43 -0.07
C GLN A 66 -13.40 18.16 -1.42
N GLU A 67 -12.29 18.81 -1.75
CA GLU A 67 -12.09 19.47 -3.06
C GLU A 67 -12.29 18.49 -4.22
N ALA A 68 -11.75 17.27 -4.12
CA ALA A 68 -11.94 16.25 -5.15
C ALA A 68 -13.39 15.74 -5.23
N LEU A 69 -14.17 15.85 -4.15
CA LEU A 69 -15.57 15.42 -4.10
C LEU A 69 -16.56 16.46 -4.65
N GLU A 70 -16.13 17.71 -4.84
CA GLU A 70 -16.96 18.78 -5.40
C GLU A 70 -17.55 18.42 -6.77
N GLN A 71 -16.88 17.57 -7.56
CA GLN A 71 -17.40 17.07 -8.84
C GLN A 71 -18.71 16.26 -8.71
N TRP A 72 -18.99 15.71 -7.52
CA TRP A 72 -20.25 15.04 -7.19
C TRP A 72 -21.20 15.93 -6.38
N SER A 73 -20.84 17.20 -6.15
CA SER A 73 -21.68 18.22 -5.50
C SER A 73 -22.18 17.83 -4.10
N PHE A 74 -21.33 17.18 -3.28
CA PHE A 74 -21.61 16.90 -1.88
C PHE A 74 -20.37 17.11 -1.00
N GLU A 75 -20.57 17.35 0.30
CA GLU A 75 -19.51 17.34 1.31
C GLU A 75 -19.52 16.01 2.08
N CYS A 76 -18.35 15.40 2.27
CA CYS A 76 -18.24 14.14 2.99
C CYS A 76 -18.20 14.37 4.51
N HIS A 77 -19.17 13.80 5.21
CA HIS A 77 -19.27 13.85 6.68
C HIS A 77 -19.04 12.48 7.35
N CYS A 78 -18.29 11.58 6.70
CA CYS A 78 -17.97 10.27 7.30
C CYS A 78 -17.11 10.41 8.57
N ASP A 79 -16.98 9.33 9.34
CA ASP A 79 -16.23 9.31 10.62
C ASP A 79 -14.77 9.82 10.48
N ALA A 80 -14.13 9.56 9.34
CA ALA A 80 -12.78 10.06 9.07
C ALA A 80 -12.69 11.56 8.76
N CYS A 81 -13.80 12.20 8.38
CA CYS A 81 -13.87 13.63 8.12
C CYS A 81 -14.32 14.41 9.36
N ASP A 82 -15.36 13.93 10.04
CA ASP A 82 -16.09 14.70 11.06
C ASP A 82 -16.36 13.91 12.36
N GLY A 83 -15.92 12.64 12.43
CA GLY A 83 -16.06 11.83 13.63
C GLY A 83 -15.13 12.27 14.78
N GLU A 84 -15.29 11.65 15.95
CA GLU A 84 -14.50 11.95 17.15
C GLU A 84 -12.98 11.75 16.90
N ALA A 85 -12.64 10.79 16.03
CA ALA A 85 -11.26 10.48 15.66
C ALA A 85 -10.76 11.24 14.42
N ALA A 86 -11.48 12.25 13.89
CA ALA A 86 -11.11 12.93 12.63
C ALA A 86 -9.66 13.47 12.62
N ILE A 87 -9.20 14.04 13.75
CA ILE A 87 -7.81 14.53 13.90
C ILE A 87 -6.80 13.37 13.78
N LEU A 88 -7.12 12.20 14.33
CA LEU A 88 -6.28 11.02 14.25
C LEU A 88 -6.23 10.47 12.82
N HIS A 89 -7.38 10.41 12.13
CA HIS A 89 -7.46 10.04 10.71
C HIS A 89 -6.61 10.95 9.83
N GLU A 90 -6.70 12.27 10.03
CA GLU A 90 -5.90 13.24 9.28
C GLU A 90 -4.40 13.08 9.56
N ARG A 91 -4.02 12.79 10.80
CA ARG A 91 -2.61 12.51 11.15
C ARG A 91 -2.09 11.24 10.47
N ARG A 92 -2.88 10.16 10.48
CA ARG A 92 -2.50 8.89 9.83
C ARG A 92 -2.37 9.05 8.33
N ARG A 93 -3.30 9.73 7.67
CA ARG A 93 -3.24 9.97 6.21
C ARG A 93 -2.06 10.85 5.82
N ARG A 94 -1.71 11.85 6.62
CA ARG A 94 -0.47 12.62 6.41
C ARG A 94 0.77 11.73 6.47
N ALA A 95 0.86 10.85 7.47
CA ALA A 95 1.98 9.92 7.59
C ALA A 95 2.01 8.92 6.41
N LEU A 96 0.86 8.36 6.03
CA LEU A 96 0.73 7.47 4.87
C LEU A 96 1.21 8.15 3.58
N PHE A 97 0.75 9.38 3.31
CA PHE A 97 1.17 10.15 2.14
C PHE A 97 2.69 10.42 2.14
N GLN A 98 3.26 10.74 3.31
CA GLN A 98 4.71 10.95 3.43
C GLN A 98 5.50 9.67 3.14
N LEU A 99 5.06 8.51 3.66
CA LEU A 99 5.69 7.22 3.43
C LEU A 99 5.58 6.80 1.96
N ASP A 100 4.41 6.93 1.36
CA ASP A 100 4.15 6.63 -0.05
C ASP A 100 5.10 7.43 -0.97
N GLN A 101 5.16 8.75 -0.76
CA GLN A 101 6.05 9.63 -1.53
C GLN A 101 7.53 9.32 -1.28
N ALA A 102 7.91 9.02 -0.04
CA ALA A 102 9.29 8.67 0.31
C ALA A 102 9.73 7.36 -0.37
N LEU A 103 8.87 6.35 -0.40
CA LEU A 103 9.12 5.08 -1.09
C LEU A 103 9.20 5.26 -2.61
N ALA A 104 8.31 6.05 -3.21
CA ALA A 104 8.36 6.37 -4.64
C ALA A 104 9.66 7.09 -5.05
N ILE A 105 10.11 8.06 -4.24
CA ILE A 105 11.39 8.74 -4.47
C ILE A 105 12.56 7.76 -4.33
N TYR A 106 12.55 6.91 -3.31
CA TYR A 106 13.59 5.91 -3.10
C TYR A 106 13.69 4.93 -4.27
N GLU A 107 12.56 4.43 -4.77
CA GLU A 107 12.53 3.50 -5.90
C GLU A 107 13.01 4.15 -7.20
N SER A 108 12.59 5.39 -7.48
CA SER A 108 13.03 6.10 -8.68
C SER A 108 14.50 6.51 -8.67
N GLY A 109 15.17 6.47 -7.51
CA GLY A 109 16.54 6.98 -7.36
C GLY A 109 16.66 8.50 -7.58
N SER A 110 15.55 9.24 -7.55
CA SER A 110 15.51 10.67 -7.87
C SER A 110 16.02 11.52 -6.70
N ILE A 111 17.33 11.78 -6.67
CA ILE A 111 17.99 12.61 -5.64
C ILE A 111 17.41 14.04 -5.61
N LEU A 112 17.08 14.60 -6.78
CA LEU A 112 16.50 15.95 -6.89
C LEU A 112 15.15 16.06 -6.15
N ARG A 113 14.26 15.05 -6.29
CA ARG A 113 12.97 15.06 -5.58
C ARG A 113 13.14 14.89 -4.07
N ALA A 114 14.12 14.11 -3.62
CA ALA A 114 14.42 13.93 -2.20
C ALA A 114 14.83 15.25 -1.52
N ALA A 115 15.61 16.09 -2.21
CA ALA A 115 16.09 17.36 -1.67
C ALA A 115 15.01 18.44 -1.58
N THR A 116 13.98 18.40 -2.44
CA THR A 116 12.95 19.44 -2.52
C THR A 116 11.77 19.22 -1.57
N LEU A 117 11.42 17.96 -1.29
CA LEU A 117 10.12 17.64 -0.69
C LEU A 117 10.10 17.44 0.84
N GLN A 118 11.21 17.68 1.54
CA GLN A 118 11.34 17.53 3.01
C GLN A 118 10.88 16.16 3.58
N PHE A 119 10.65 15.15 2.74
CA PHE A 119 10.29 13.81 3.19
C PHE A 119 11.51 13.05 3.70
N GLN A 120 11.31 12.20 4.72
CA GLN A 120 12.34 11.30 5.20
C GLN A 120 12.47 10.09 4.26
N VAL A 121 13.24 10.28 3.19
CA VAL A 121 13.47 9.22 2.19
C VAL A 121 14.36 8.13 2.77
N PRO A 122 14.01 6.84 2.63
CA PRO A 122 14.86 5.73 3.01
C PRO A 122 16.25 5.80 2.39
N MET A 123 17.30 5.50 3.17
CA MET A 123 18.68 5.48 2.66
C MET A 123 19.11 4.11 2.11
N ASN A 124 18.38 3.05 2.45
CA ASN A 124 18.70 1.67 2.08
C ASN A 124 17.45 0.79 2.11
N HIS A 125 17.56 -0.43 1.55
CA HIS A 125 16.42 -1.34 1.42
C HIS A 125 15.81 -1.74 2.77
N ARG A 126 16.60 -1.77 3.85
CA ARG A 126 16.06 -2.02 5.18
C ARG A 126 15.16 -0.89 5.67
N GLN A 127 15.57 0.36 5.51
CA GLN A 127 14.72 1.49 5.86
C GLN A 127 13.48 1.56 4.97
N ALA A 128 13.60 1.18 3.69
CA ALA A 128 12.45 1.11 2.80
C ALA A 128 11.49 -0.02 3.21
N LEU A 129 12.00 -1.18 3.62
CA LEU A 129 11.19 -2.25 4.19
C LEU A 129 10.45 -1.79 5.46
N ALA A 130 11.16 -1.11 6.38
CA ALA A 130 10.54 -0.60 7.60
C ALA A 130 9.44 0.43 7.31
N ALA A 131 9.67 1.34 6.33
CA ALA A 131 8.67 2.31 5.90
C ALA A 131 7.44 1.64 5.26
N ALA A 132 7.63 0.59 4.44
CA ALA A 132 6.53 -0.19 3.88
C ALA A 132 5.73 -0.94 4.96
N GLU A 133 6.41 -1.50 5.97
CA GLU A 133 5.76 -2.16 7.10
C GLU A 133 4.96 -1.18 7.99
N GLU A 134 5.49 0.03 8.17
CA GLU A 134 4.78 1.12 8.84
C GLU A 134 3.54 1.54 8.03
N MET A 135 3.64 1.62 6.71
CA MET A 135 2.51 1.91 5.83
C MET A 135 1.40 0.84 5.97
N VAL A 136 1.75 -0.45 5.98
CA VAL A 136 0.81 -1.55 6.25
C VAL A 136 0.11 -1.37 7.60
N MET A 137 0.85 -1.04 8.66
CA MET A 137 0.29 -0.82 9.99
C MET A 137 -0.72 0.34 9.98
N LEU A 138 -0.32 1.48 9.43
CA LEU A 138 -1.14 2.69 9.37
C LEU A 138 -2.40 2.50 8.52
N LEU A 139 -2.31 1.80 7.38
CA LEU A 139 -3.48 1.50 6.54
C LEU A 139 -4.52 0.67 7.31
N LYS A 140 -4.07 -0.35 8.06
CA LYS A 140 -4.96 -1.18 8.87
C LYS A 140 -5.59 -0.41 10.02
N GLU A 141 -4.83 0.45 10.70
CA GLU A 141 -5.35 1.32 11.74
C GLU A 141 -6.32 2.39 11.23
N GLU A 142 -6.10 2.86 10.00
CA GLU A 142 -6.96 3.82 9.32
C GLU A 142 -8.25 3.18 8.78
N GLY A 143 -8.35 1.84 8.78
CA GLY A 143 -9.48 1.12 8.23
C GLY A 143 -9.47 1.01 6.70
N LEU A 144 -8.31 1.21 6.07
CA LEU A 144 -8.12 1.11 4.62
C LEU A 144 -7.63 -0.29 4.27
N PHE A 145 -8.59 -1.18 3.96
CA PHE A 145 -8.34 -2.59 3.61
C PHE A 145 -8.40 -2.89 2.11
N GLY A 146 -8.44 -1.84 1.27
CA GLY A 146 -8.53 -1.96 -0.18
C GLY A 146 -7.18 -2.20 -0.87
N ILE A 147 -7.12 -1.84 -2.16
CA ILE A 147 -5.95 -2.08 -3.01
C ILE A 147 -4.66 -1.41 -2.51
N ASP A 148 -4.77 -0.28 -1.80
CA ASP A 148 -3.61 0.40 -1.20
C ASP A 148 -2.88 -0.51 -0.18
N LEU A 149 -3.63 -1.34 0.57
CA LEU A 149 -3.05 -2.30 1.50
C LEU A 149 -2.36 -3.46 0.77
N ALA A 150 -2.92 -3.91 -0.36
CA ALA A 150 -2.24 -4.88 -1.23
C ALA A 150 -0.91 -4.30 -1.75
N HIS A 151 -0.92 -3.08 -2.28
CA HIS A 151 0.30 -2.42 -2.75
C HIS A 151 1.34 -2.23 -1.63
N ALA A 152 0.93 -1.89 -0.41
CA ALA A 152 1.86 -1.80 0.71
C ALA A 152 2.50 -3.17 1.05
N TYR A 153 1.73 -4.27 0.98
CA TYR A 153 2.28 -5.62 1.10
C TYR A 153 3.23 -6.00 -0.05
N ARG A 154 2.94 -5.57 -1.29
CA ARG A 154 3.85 -5.72 -2.44
C ARG A 154 5.20 -5.05 -2.16
N GLU A 155 5.19 -3.81 -1.68
CA GLU A 155 6.40 -3.08 -1.30
C GLU A 155 7.19 -3.83 -0.21
N CYS A 156 6.51 -4.32 0.84
CA CYS A 156 7.13 -5.12 1.88
C CYS A 156 7.80 -6.38 1.32
N SER A 157 7.12 -7.07 0.41
CA SER A 157 7.68 -8.26 -0.25
C SER A 157 8.92 -7.90 -1.09
N LYS A 158 8.83 -6.86 -1.92
CA LYS A 158 9.91 -6.40 -2.80
C LYS A 158 11.17 -6.04 -2.02
N TYR A 159 11.05 -5.27 -0.93
CA TYR A 159 12.22 -4.91 -0.12
C TYR A 159 12.73 -6.08 0.72
N SER A 160 11.88 -7.02 1.12
CA SER A 160 12.32 -8.28 1.75
C SER A 160 13.20 -9.11 0.83
N VAL A 161 12.87 -9.21 -0.47
CA VAL A 161 13.75 -9.83 -1.50
C VAL A 161 15.10 -9.13 -1.56
N LYS A 162 15.10 -7.79 -1.64
CA LYS A 162 16.32 -6.97 -1.72
C LYS A 162 17.22 -7.12 -0.48
N GLU A 163 16.64 -7.35 0.69
CA GLU A 163 17.34 -7.67 1.95
C GLU A 163 17.70 -9.16 2.10
N GLY A 164 17.32 -10.04 1.16
CA GLY A 164 17.57 -11.48 1.21
C GLY A 164 16.62 -12.31 2.07
N GLN A 165 15.58 -11.68 2.63
CA GLN A 165 14.62 -12.29 3.54
C GLN A 165 13.50 -13.02 2.77
N MET A 166 13.83 -14.13 2.09
CA MET A 166 12.91 -14.81 1.17
C MET A 166 11.64 -15.35 1.82
N ALA A 167 11.74 -15.90 3.02
CA ALA A 167 10.56 -16.38 3.75
C ALA A 167 9.60 -15.22 4.09
N LYS A 168 10.16 -14.06 4.45
CA LYS A 168 9.40 -12.85 4.76
C LYS A 168 8.78 -12.25 3.49
N ALA A 169 9.52 -12.23 2.39
CA ALA A 169 9.01 -11.83 1.08
C ALA A 169 7.78 -12.67 0.68
N MET A 170 7.92 -14.00 0.72
CA MET A 170 6.82 -14.92 0.41
C MET A 170 5.60 -14.73 1.33
N ALA A 171 5.83 -14.47 2.63
CA ALA A 171 4.73 -14.20 3.57
C ALA A 171 3.96 -12.91 3.20
N TYR A 172 4.66 -11.84 2.82
CA TYR A 172 4.01 -10.60 2.37
C TYR A 172 3.32 -10.75 1.03
N ALA A 173 3.91 -11.46 0.06
CA ALA A 173 3.27 -11.73 -1.23
C ALA A 173 1.95 -12.52 -1.06
N LYS A 174 1.90 -13.47 -0.11
CA LYS A 174 0.64 -14.17 0.22
C LYS A 174 -0.39 -13.25 0.87
N LYS A 175 0.04 -12.30 1.70
CA LYS A 175 -0.87 -11.30 2.29
C LYS A 175 -1.41 -10.33 1.27
N GLU A 176 -0.59 -9.90 0.33
CA GLU A 176 -1.04 -9.14 -0.83
C GLU A 176 -2.12 -9.90 -1.60
N LEU A 177 -1.89 -11.18 -1.93
CA LEU A 177 -2.88 -12.00 -2.64
C LEU A 177 -4.21 -12.10 -1.89
N GLU A 178 -4.17 -12.28 -0.56
CA GLU A 178 -5.37 -12.30 0.28
C GLU A 178 -6.18 -11.00 0.13
N ILE A 179 -5.52 -9.84 0.15
CA ILE A 179 -6.19 -8.54 0.01
C ILE A 179 -6.68 -8.30 -1.43
N GLU A 180 -5.88 -8.62 -2.45
CA GLU A 180 -6.32 -8.48 -3.85
C GLU A 180 -7.54 -9.34 -4.13
N VAL A 181 -7.53 -10.62 -3.73
CA VAL A 181 -8.69 -11.51 -3.88
C VAL A 181 -9.93 -10.94 -3.18
N ALA A 182 -9.76 -10.37 -1.97
CA ALA A 182 -10.86 -9.71 -1.27
C ALA A 182 -11.36 -8.45 -2.00
N CYS A 183 -10.51 -7.75 -2.74
CA CYS A 183 -10.86 -6.53 -3.47
C CYS A 183 -11.55 -6.79 -4.81
N VAL A 184 -11.17 -7.86 -5.51
CA VAL A 184 -11.54 -8.06 -6.93
C VAL A 184 -12.19 -9.41 -7.26
N GLY A 185 -12.21 -10.34 -6.30
CA GLY A 185 -12.68 -11.71 -6.53
C GLY A 185 -11.60 -12.63 -7.10
N GLU A 186 -11.76 -13.94 -6.93
CA GLU A 186 -10.80 -14.96 -7.38
C GLU A 186 -10.74 -15.13 -8.91
N ASP A 187 -11.78 -14.66 -9.60
CA ASP A 187 -12.06 -14.77 -11.02
C ASP A 187 -11.61 -13.54 -11.83
N ALA A 188 -11.02 -12.53 -11.18
CA ALA A 188 -10.49 -11.36 -11.87
C ALA A 188 -9.15 -11.65 -12.55
N GLU A 189 -9.07 -11.34 -13.85
CA GLU A 189 -7.86 -11.45 -14.67
C GLU A 189 -6.65 -10.69 -14.08
N HIS A 190 -6.89 -9.57 -13.38
CA HIS A 190 -5.83 -8.77 -12.76
C HIS A 190 -4.98 -9.55 -11.75
N LEU A 191 -5.53 -10.60 -11.11
CA LEU A 191 -4.76 -11.45 -10.19
C LEU A 191 -3.62 -12.19 -10.91
N GLY A 192 -3.74 -12.37 -12.23
CA GLY A 192 -2.79 -13.03 -13.10
C GLY A 192 -1.58 -12.16 -13.42
N GLU A 193 -1.46 -11.73 -14.67
CA GLU A 193 -0.19 -11.31 -15.31
C GLU A 193 0.59 -10.19 -14.61
N LEU A 194 -0.07 -9.34 -13.83
CA LEU A 194 0.56 -8.21 -13.12
C LEU A 194 0.23 -8.18 -11.61
N GLY A 195 -0.61 -9.10 -11.12
CA GLY A 195 -1.10 -9.13 -9.74
C GLY A 195 -0.24 -9.95 -8.77
N ALA A 196 -0.80 -10.28 -7.63
CA ALA A 196 -0.13 -11.03 -6.57
C ALA A 196 0.22 -12.47 -6.96
N ARG A 197 -0.58 -13.15 -7.80
CA ARG A 197 -0.25 -14.54 -8.22
C ARG A 197 1.00 -14.56 -9.09
N PHE A 198 1.13 -13.63 -10.04
CA PHE A 198 2.34 -13.50 -10.85
C PHE A 198 3.58 -13.26 -9.99
N TRP A 199 3.45 -12.44 -8.95
CA TRP A 199 4.57 -12.17 -8.04
C TRP A 199 4.96 -13.36 -7.19
N ILE A 200 3.99 -14.07 -6.61
CA ILE A 200 4.25 -15.31 -5.88
C ILE A 200 4.97 -16.31 -6.79
N ASN A 201 4.46 -16.51 -8.01
CA ASN A 201 5.12 -17.38 -8.99
C ASN A 201 6.54 -16.88 -9.30
N SER A 202 6.73 -15.58 -9.49
CA SER A 202 8.05 -14.99 -9.71
C SER A 202 9.02 -15.30 -8.57
N LEU A 203 8.56 -15.22 -7.31
CA LEU A 203 9.35 -15.57 -6.11
C LEU A 203 9.68 -17.07 -6.04
N GLU A 204 8.74 -17.94 -6.42
CA GLU A 204 8.93 -19.40 -6.45
C GLU A 204 9.94 -19.81 -7.53
N THR A 205 9.84 -19.20 -8.72
CA THR A 205 10.69 -19.50 -9.88
C THR A 205 12.01 -18.74 -9.89
N MET A 206 12.30 -17.90 -8.88
CA MET A 206 13.60 -17.22 -8.79
C MET A 206 14.73 -18.24 -8.85
N SER A 207 15.71 -17.98 -9.72
CA SER A 207 16.87 -18.86 -9.88
C SER A 207 17.67 -18.94 -8.57
N GLU A 208 18.38 -20.05 -8.36
CA GLU A 208 19.29 -20.19 -7.22
C GLU A 208 20.38 -19.11 -7.22
N ALA A 209 20.77 -18.59 -8.39
CA ALA A 209 21.69 -17.46 -8.50
C ALA A 209 21.10 -16.15 -7.95
N GLU A 210 19.81 -15.88 -8.18
CA GLU A 210 19.12 -14.71 -7.64
C GLU A 210 18.89 -14.85 -6.14
N LYS A 211 18.50 -16.05 -5.67
CA LYS A 211 18.39 -16.37 -4.25
C LYS A 211 19.75 -16.25 -3.55
N LEU A 212 20.84 -16.67 -4.19
CA LEU A 212 22.21 -16.55 -3.67
C LEU A 212 22.67 -15.10 -3.61
N LYS A 213 22.43 -14.29 -4.65
CA LYS A 213 22.72 -12.84 -4.65
C LYS A 213 21.99 -12.14 -3.52
N ALA A 214 20.73 -12.48 -3.28
CA ALA A 214 19.93 -11.92 -2.20
C ALA A 214 20.49 -12.31 -0.82
N ARG A 215 20.86 -13.58 -0.59
CA ARG A 215 21.53 -14.04 0.64
C ARG A 215 22.90 -13.38 0.86
N MET A 216 23.64 -13.09 -0.22
CA MET A 216 24.90 -12.35 -0.12
C MET A 216 24.68 -10.89 0.30
N ASN A 217 23.64 -10.24 -0.25
CA ASN A 217 23.21 -8.91 0.19
C ASN A 217 22.79 -8.90 1.66
N GLU A 218 22.04 -9.91 2.12
CA GLU A 218 21.66 -10.06 3.53
C GLU A 218 22.89 -10.03 4.47
N LYS A 219 23.89 -10.86 4.16
CA LYS A 219 25.14 -10.94 4.94
C LYS A 219 25.90 -9.61 4.93
N ARG A 220 25.93 -8.91 3.79
CA ARG A 220 26.56 -7.59 3.66
C ARG A 220 25.83 -6.56 4.52
N ASN A 221 24.51 -6.48 4.39
CA ASN A 221 23.67 -5.50 5.09
C ASN A 221 23.66 -5.76 6.61
N ALA A 222 23.73 -7.03 7.06
CA ALA A 222 23.88 -7.38 8.47
C ALA A 222 25.25 -6.93 9.03
N LYS A 223 26.32 -7.07 8.24
CA LYS A 223 27.67 -6.62 8.63
C LYS A 223 27.76 -5.09 8.70
N GLU A 224 27.15 -4.38 7.76
CA GLU A 224 27.06 -2.92 7.76
C GLU A 224 26.25 -2.40 8.95
N GLN A 225 25.14 -3.06 9.30
CA GLN A 225 24.36 -2.71 10.47
C GLN A 225 25.15 -2.83 11.76
N ARG A 226 25.80 -3.98 11.97
CA ARG A 226 26.64 -4.20 13.15
C ARG A 226 27.74 -3.16 13.27
N LYS A 227 28.26 -2.64 12.15
CA LYS A 227 29.22 -1.53 12.14
C LYS A 227 28.56 -0.19 12.50
N SER A 228 27.39 0.09 11.97
CA SER A 228 26.60 1.30 12.27
C SER A 228 26.21 1.36 13.75
N ASP A 229 25.65 0.28 14.29
CA ASP A 229 25.24 0.17 15.70
C ASP A 229 26.43 0.36 16.64
N ARG A 230 27.58 -0.26 16.31
CA ARG A 230 28.82 -0.07 17.07
C ARG A 230 29.31 1.38 17.03
N LYS A 231 29.17 2.08 15.90
CA LYS A 231 29.52 3.51 15.79
C LYS A 231 28.55 4.38 16.61
N ALA A 232 27.25 4.11 16.54
CA ALA A 232 26.23 4.82 17.30
C ALA A 232 26.43 4.64 18.82
N ALA A 233 26.67 3.41 19.28
CA ALA A 233 26.95 3.10 20.68
C ALA A 233 28.22 3.80 21.20
N LYS A 234 29.30 3.85 20.40
CA LYS A 234 30.52 4.59 20.75
C LYS A 234 30.28 6.11 20.82
N LYS A 235 29.39 6.66 20.00
CA LYS A 235 29.05 8.08 20.01
C LYS A 235 28.19 8.44 21.22
N ALA A 236 27.22 7.59 21.58
CA ALA A 236 26.40 7.76 22.78
C ALA A 236 27.21 7.64 24.10
N GLY A 237 28.21 6.74 24.14
CA GLY A 237 29.11 6.61 25.29
C GLY A 237 30.09 7.78 25.49
N LYS A 238 30.36 8.58 24.45
CA LYS A 238 31.24 9.76 24.54
C LYS A 238 30.52 11.04 24.99
N GLY A 239 29.19 11.09 24.98
CA GLY A 239 28.39 12.25 25.42
C GLY A 239 27.99 12.24 26.92
N ARG A 240 28.53 11.30 27.71
CA ARG A 240 28.26 11.13 29.15
C ARG A 240 29.47 11.45 30.04
N ARG A 241 30.48 12.17 29.51
CA ARG A 241 31.63 12.68 30.25
C ARG A 241 31.63 14.19 30.24
#